data_AF-A0A949AZK2-F1
#
_entry.id   AF-A0A949AZK2-F1
#
_cell.length_a   1.000
_cell.length_b   1.000
_cell.length_c   1.000
_cell.angle_alpha   90.00
_cell.angle_beta   90.00
_cell.angle_gamma   90.00
#
_symmetry.space_group_name_H-M   'P 1'
#
loop_
_entity.id
_entity.type
_entity.pdbx_description
1 polymer ?
#
loop_
_entity_poly.entity_id
_entity_poly.type
_entity_poly.pdbx_seq_one_letter_code
_entity_poly.pdbx_strand_id
1 'polypeptide(L)' 'MKVMIGIKVNPETKKILQEEAEKEHRSLANFVKHCIFTYLQEKKGVKIVNCSDG' A
#
# COMPACT_ATOMS: atom_id res chain seq x y z
N MET A 1 -14.31 -4.33 10.19
CA MET A 1 -13.19 -4.24 11.17
C MET A 1 -11.92 -3.79 10.46
N LYS A 2 -11.16 -2.83 11.00
CA LYS A 2 -9.88 -2.41 10.38
C LYS A 2 -8.76 -3.32 10.90
N VAL A 3 -8.25 -4.21 10.04
CA VAL A 3 -7.10 -5.07 10.37
C VAL A 3 -5.83 -4.22 10.33
N MET A 4 -5.02 -4.27 11.39
CA MET A 4 -3.72 -3.58 11.44
C MET A 4 -2.61 -4.60 11.16
N ILE A 5 -1.73 -4.25 10.22
CA ILE A 5 -0.56 -5.06 9.87
C ILE A 5 0.68 -4.23 10.17
N GLY A 6 1.58 -4.76 11.00
CA GLY A 6 2.90 -4.18 11.23
C GLY A 6 3.92 -4.78 10.29
N ILE A 7 4.73 -3.95 9.63
CA ILE A 7 5.81 -4.39 8.73
C ILE A 7 7.12 -3.79 9.23
N LYS A 8 8.16 -4.62 9.33
CA LYS A 8 9.52 -4.16 9.62
C LYS A 8 10.21 -3.81 8.31
N VAL A 9 10.72 -2.58 8.23
CA VAL A 9 11.52 -2.08 7.11
C VAL A 9 12.71 -1.33 7.68
N ASN A 10 13.77 -1.19 6.90
CA ASN A 10 14.89 -0.36 7.30
C ASN A 10 14.47 1.14 7.34
N PRO A 11 15.25 2.01 8.04
CA PRO A 11 14.89 3.42 8.18
C PRO A 11 14.83 4.19 6.85
N GLU A 12 15.72 3.86 5.90
CA GLU A 12 15.81 4.53 4.60
C GLU A 12 14.58 4.25 3.73
N THR A 13 14.18 2.99 3.62
CA THR A 13 12.94 2.58 2.93
C THR A 13 11.72 3.21 3.58
N LYS A 14 11.66 3.28 4.91
CA LYS A 14 10.55 3.99 5.59
C LYS A 14 10.48 5.45 5.18
N LYS A 15 11.62 6.13 5.11
CA LYS A 15 11.70 7.54 4.71
C LYS A 15 11.22 7.74 3.27
N ILE A 16 11.70 6.92 2.34
CA ILE A 16 11.28 6.97 0.93
C ILE A 16 9.76 6.76 0.80
N LEU A 17 9.22 5.73 1.47
CA LEU A 17 7.77 5.45 1.41
C LEU A 17 6.93 6.59 1.99
N GLN A 18 7.43 7.26 3.04
CA GLN A 18 6.75 8.40 3.66
C GLN A 18 6.76 9.62 2.73
N GLU A 19 7.91 9.93 2.12
CA GLU A 19 8.04 11.06 1.19
C GLU A 19 7.16 10.89 -0.06
N GLU A 20 7.11 9.68 -0.63
CA GLU A 20 6.24 9.40 -1.78
C GLU A 20 4.75 9.43 -1.41
N ALA A 21 4.37 8.93 -0.23
CA ALA A 21 3.01 9.02 0.26
C ALA A 21 2.55 10.49 0.43
N GLU A 22 3.44 11.35 0.92
CA GLU A 22 3.18 12.79 1.08
C GLU A 22 3.02 13.50 -0.26
N LYS A 23 3.86 13.18 -1.26
CA LYS A 23 3.74 13.70 -2.64
C LYS A 23 2.39 13.36 -3.27
N GLU A 24 1.82 12.19 -2.96
CA GLU A 24 0.50 11.76 -3.42
C GLU A 24 -0.68 12.24 -2.55
N HIS A 25 -0.42 13.00 -1.48
CA HIS A 25 -1.43 13.38 -0.48
C HIS A 25 -2.19 12.18 0.11
N ARG A 26 -1.50 11.05 0.32
CA ARG A 26 -2.04 9.82 0.89
C ARG A 26 -1.45 9.53 2.27
N SER A 27 -2.19 8.81 3.10
CA SER A 27 -1.59 8.18 4.28
C SER A 27 -0.60 7.09 3.85
N LEU A 28 0.48 6.89 4.61
CA LEU A 28 1.48 5.86 4.34
C LEU A 28 0.85 4.47 4.13
N ALA A 29 -0.14 4.10 4.95
CA ALA A 29 -0.83 2.82 4.83
C ALA A 29 -1.62 2.70 3.51
N ASN A 30 -2.30 3.76 3.10
CA ASN A 30 -3.05 3.76 1.84
C ASN A 30 -2.12 3.78 0.62
N PHE A 31 -1.00 4.49 0.72
CA PHE A 31 0.04 4.49 -0.31
C PHE A 31 0.62 3.08 -0.49
N VAL A 32 1.08 2.44 0.59
CA VAL A 32 1.61 1.07 0.54
C VAL A 32 0.58 0.08 -0.01
N LYS A 33 -0.69 0.18 0.42
CA LYS A 33 -1.79 -0.64 -0.12
C LYS A 33 -1.95 -0.44 -1.63
N HIS A 34 -1.92 0.82 -2.09
CA HIS A 34 -2.02 1.16 -3.50
C HIS A 34 -0.86 0.55 -4.30
N CYS A 35 0.38 0.73 -3.87
CA CYS A 35 1.56 0.17 -4.55
C CYS A 35 1.50 -1.36 -4.67
N ILE A 36 1.12 -2.06 -3.59
CA ILE A 36 0.98 -3.52 -3.61
C ILE A 36 -0.09 -3.93 -4.63
N PHE A 37 -1.22 -3.24 -4.65
CA PHE A 37 -2.32 -3.56 -5.56
C PHE A 37 -1.95 -3.32 -7.01
N THR A 38 -1.32 -2.19 -7.32
CA THR A 38 -0.80 -1.86 -8.64
C THR A 38 0.21 -2.91 -9.10
N TYR A 39 1.19 -3.26 -8.26
CA TYR A 39 2.18 -4.29 -8.59
C TYR A 39 1.55 -5.66 -8.88
N LEU A 40 0.59 -6.10 -8.06
CA LEU A 40 -0.09 -7.38 -8.25
C LEU A 40 -0.92 -7.41 -9.55
N GLN A 41 -1.57 -6.30 -9.90
CA GLN A 41 -2.32 -6.19 -11.14
C GLN A 41 -1.39 -6.19 -12.36
N GLU A 42 -0.35 -5.36 -12.36
CA GLU A 42 0.54 -5.17 -13.52
C GLU A 42 1.48 -6.35 -13.76
N LYS A 43 1.99 -6.98 -12.70
CA LYS A 43 3.04 -8.01 -12.82
C LYS A 43 2.54 -9.42 -12.63
N LYS A 44 1.44 -9.63 -11.90
CA LYS A 44 0.92 -10.97 -11.61
C LYS A 44 -0.45 -11.24 -12.23
N GLY A 45 -1.03 -10.28 -12.94
CA GLY A 45 -2.36 -10.42 -13.55
C GLY A 45 -3.47 -10.66 -12.52
N VAL A 46 -3.23 -10.35 -11.25
CA VAL A 46 -4.18 -10.60 -10.18
C VAL A 46 -5.26 -9.52 -10.24
N LYS A 47 -6.50 -9.90 -10.53
CA LYS A 47 -7.66 -9.00 -10.44
C LYS A 47 -8.04 -8.83 -8.97
N ILE A 48 -7.77 -7.66 -8.42
CA ILE A 48 -8.18 -7.31 -7.05
C ILE A 48 -9.63 -6.83 -7.12
N VAL A 49 -10.56 -7.71 -6.72
CA VAL A 49 -11.95 -7.35 -6.45
C VAL A 49 -12.04 -6.76 -5.06
N ASN A 50 -12.51 -5.52 -4.96
CA ASN A 50 -12.92 -4.97 -3.67
C ASN A 50 -14.15 -5.74 -3.23
N CYS A 51 -14.00 -6.65 -2.27
CA CYS A 51 -15.11 -7.18 -1.50
C CYS A 51 -15.62 -6.03 -0.62
N SER A 52 -16.46 -5.18 -1.19
CA SER A 52 -17.28 -4.27 -0.38
C SER A 52 -18.18 -5.15 0.47
N ASP A 53 -18.06 -4.99 1.78
CA ASP A 53 -18.78 -5.74 2.81
C ASP A 53 -20.28 -5.85 2.47
N GLY A 54 -20.78 -7.08 2.41
CA GLY A 54 -22.22 -7.38 2.48
C GLY A 54 -22.72 -7.33 3.92
#